data_AF-A0A838IN71-F1
#
_entry.id   AF-A0A838IN71-F1
#
_cell.length_a   1.000
_cell.length_b   1.000
_cell.length_c   1.000
_cell.angle_alpha   90.00
_cell.angle_beta   90.00
_cell.angle_gamma   90.00
#
_symmetry.space_group_name_H-M   'P 1'
#
loop_
_entity.id
_entity.type
_entity.pdbx_description
1 polymer ?
#
loop_
_entity_poly.entity_id
_entity_poly.type
_entity_poly.pdbx_seq_one_letter_code
_entity_poly.pdbx_strand_id
1 'polypeptide(L)'
;MKQRKRKKGGSAPGPLGQRRTIADKLAQRMHKYLQAKVVDLRSVRDGKMAAEDLRATVASSEKLAELHPAHALYVYAQNEFSVIAEHLLVLPEMRRFYDFIVDAEDMYLPGYPPMSPITGSYFSSWSLFDVPMGWANETVGTIVGAVGPTLGIHPELSRIFEILQASRMGIYRHEGPAAEDEDDTLIHLRDIITGQPYRTMSPAGHAGRPGELWYTRYWRTKPSRLTPAKGPMLARRPSQARPSWCQPTLPSTR
;
A
#
# COMPACT_ATOMS: atom_id res chain seq x y z
N MET A 1 27.74 -65.82 -32.63
CA MET A 1 27.60 -65.26 -31.26
C MET A 1 27.75 -63.74 -31.29
N LYS A 2 26.64 -62.98 -31.25
CA LYS A 2 26.65 -61.51 -31.10
C LYS A 2 26.25 -61.18 -29.66
N GLN A 3 27.18 -60.66 -28.86
CA GLN A 3 26.87 -60.14 -27.53
C GLN A 3 26.25 -58.74 -27.63
N ARG A 4 25.03 -58.60 -27.11
CA ARG A 4 24.33 -57.33 -26.88
C ARG A 4 25.01 -56.58 -25.73
N LYS A 5 25.64 -55.43 -26.01
CA LYS A 5 25.97 -54.44 -24.97
C LYS A 5 24.73 -53.59 -24.69
N ARG A 6 24.21 -53.70 -23.45
CA ARG A 6 23.16 -52.86 -22.88
C ARG A 6 23.61 -51.39 -22.90
N LYS A 7 22.85 -50.51 -23.56
CA LYS A 7 22.91 -49.06 -23.35
C LYS A 7 22.45 -48.79 -21.92
N LYS A 8 23.34 -48.22 -21.08
CA LYS A 8 22.97 -47.63 -19.80
C LYS A 8 22.05 -46.45 -20.06
N GLY A 9 20.97 -46.39 -19.28
CA GLY A 9 19.88 -45.43 -19.39
C GLY A 9 20.35 -43.98 -19.27
N GLY A 10 19.60 -43.12 -19.93
CA GLY A 10 19.80 -41.67 -19.94
C GLY A 10 19.81 -41.11 -18.53
N SER A 11 20.70 -40.13 -18.31
CA SER A 11 20.63 -39.28 -17.15
C SER A 11 19.27 -38.59 -17.13
N ALA A 12 18.60 -38.63 -15.98
CA ALA A 12 17.47 -37.77 -15.71
C ALA A 12 17.81 -36.31 -16.08
N PRO A 13 16.87 -35.54 -16.64
CA PRO A 13 17.07 -34.11 -16.83
C PRO A 13 17.33 -33.50 -15.45
N GLY A 14 18.45 -32.77 -15.32
CA GLY A 14 18.75 -32.01 -14.11
C GLY A 14 17.60 -31.05 -13.77
N PRO A 15 17.48 -30.60 -12.51
CA PRO A 15 16.42 -29.68 -12.12
C PRO A 15 16.46 -28.47 -13.05
N LEU A 16 15.30 -28.17 -13.67
CA LEU A 16 15.06 -26.99 -14.50
C LEU A 16 15.81 -25.81 -13.88
N GLY A 17 16.81 -25.28 -14.59
CA GLY A 17 17.65 -24.18 -14.10
C GLY A 17 16.75 -23.13 -13.47
N GLN A 18 16.86 -22.96 -12.15
CA GLN A 18 15.91 -22.23 -11.33
C GLN A 18 15.75 -20.83 -11.89
N ARG A 19 14.63 -20.56 -12.57
CA ARG A 19 14.33 -19.22 -13.10
C ARG A 19 14.31 -18.29 -11.88
N ARG A 20 15.23 -17.32 -11.84
CA ARG A 20 15.26 -16.33 -10.75
C ARG A 20 14.18 -15.29 -10.97
N THR A 21 13.50 -14.91 -9.89
CA THR A 21 12.56 -13.80 -9.87
C THR A 21 13.29 -12.46 -10.05
N ILE A 22 12.56 -11.38 -10.29
CA ILE A 22 13.13 -10.02 -10.35
C ILE A 22 13.65 -9.64 -8.97
N ALA A 23 12.87 -9.91 -7.92
CA ALA A 23 13.25 -9.72 -6.53
C ALA A 23 14.55 -10.47 -6.17
N ASP A 24 14.70 -11.75 -6.56
CA ASP A 24 15.91 -12.52 -6.29
C ASP A 24 17.16 -11.88 -6.92
N LYS A 25 17.03 -11.39 -8.16
CA LYS A 25 18.14 -10.73 -8.87
C LYS A 25 18.53 -9.43 -8.17
N LEU A 26 17.55 -8.63 -7.77
CA LEU A 26 17.77 -7.38 -7.04
C LEU A 26 18.41 -7.65 -5.66
N ALA A 27 17.83 -8.54 -4.86
CA ALA A 27 18.35 -8.90 -3.55
C ALA A 27 19.79 -9.43 -3.64
N GLN A 28 20.08 -10.29 -4.62
CA GLN A 28 21.44 -10.79 -4.85
C GLN A 28 22.41 -9.67 -5.22
N ARG A 29 21.99 -8.75 -6.09
CA ARG A 29 22.83 -7.61 -6.49
C ARG A 29 23.09 -6.69 -5.32
N MET A 30 22.08 -6.34 -4.54
CA MET A 30 22.20 -5.54 -3.32
C MET A 30 23.15 -6.18 -2.31
N HIS A 31 23.00 -7.47 -2.05
CA HIS A 31 23.88 -8.21 -1.14
C HIS A 31 25.34 -8.16 -1.61
N LYS A 32 25.58 -8.34 -2.91
CA LYS A 32 26.92 -8.25 -3.51
C LYS A 32 27.51 -6.85 -3.35
N TYR A 33 26.72 -5.79 -3.51
CA TYR A 33 27.17 -4.42 -3.29
C TYR A 33 27.50 -4.14 -1.83
N LEU A 34 26.66 -4.58 -0.88
CA LEU A 34 26.89 -4.41 0.55
C LEU A 34 28.15 -5.14 1.05
N GLN A 35 28.51 -6.26 0.42
CA GLN A 35 29.71 -7.04 0.75
C GLN A 35 30.96 -6.61 -0.03
N ALA A 36 30.86 -5.64 -0.94
CA ALA A 36 31.99 -5.21 -1.74
C ALA A 36 33.04 -4.51 -0.87
N LYS A 37 34.30 -4.97 -0.97
CA LYS A 37 35.44 -4.34 -0.25
C LYS A 37 35.80 -2.96 -0.79
N VAL A 38 35.47 -2.70 -2.05
CA VAL A 38 35.71 -1.44 -2.74
C VAL A 38 34.38 -0.95 -3.27
N VAL A 39 34.01 0.27 -2.92
CA VAL A 39 32.79 0.94 -3.35
C VAL A 39 33.13 2.24 -4.05
N ASP A 40 32.35 2.60 -5.06
CA ASP A 40 32.48 3.90 -5.69
C ASP A 40 31.80 4.98 -4.83
N LEU A 41 32.61 5.80 -4.16
CA LEU A 41 32.12 6.85 -3.28
C LEU A 41 31.35 7.95 -4.02
N ARG A 42 31.62 8.17 -5.32
CA ARG A 42 30.85 9.13 -6.13
C ARG A 42 29.44 8.62 -6.32
N SER A 43 29.30 7.36 -6.74
CA SER A 43 27.99 6.71 -6.85
C SER A 43 27.22 6.70 -5.52
N VAL A 44 27.89 6.51 -4.38
CA VAL A 44 27.23 6.58 -3.06
C VAL A 44 26.73 7.98 -2.76
N ARG A 45 27.55 9.01 -3.00
CA ARG A 45 27.16 10.41 -2.79
C ARG A 45 25.99 10.79 -3.70
N ASP A 46 26.08 10.48 -4.99
CA ASP A 46 25.09 10.87 -5.98
C ASP A 46 23.75 10.16 -5.69
N GLY A 47 23.81 8.87 -5.33
CA GLY A 47 22.63 8.13 -4.86
C GLY A 47 22.02 8.69 -3.58
N LYS A 48 22.84 9.15 -2.62
CA LYS A 48 22.35 9.81 -1.41
C LYS A 48 21.62 11.11 -1.73
N MET A 49 22.19 11.96 -2.59
CA MET A 49 21.56 13.21 -3.00
C MET A 49 20.21 12.96 -3.69
N ALA A 50 20.18 12.04 -4.65
CA ALA A 50 18.93 11.68 -5.32
C ALA A 50 17.87 11.14 -4.33
N ALA A 51 18.28 10.39 -3.31
CA ALA A 51 17.38 9.90 -2.28
C ALA A 51 16.85 11.00 -1.35
N GLU A 52 17.68 11.98 -1.01
CA GLU A 52 17.27 13.15 -0.23
C GLU A 52 16.28 14.01 -1.02
N ASP A 53 16.54 14.23 -2.32
CA ASP A 53 15.67 15.00 -3.21
C ASP A 53 14.29 14.36 -3.37
N LEU A 54 14.22 13.05 -3.63
CA LEU A 54 12.94 12.35 -3.73
C LEU A 54 12.22 12.26 -2.38
N ARG A 55 12.95 12.05 -1.29
CA ARG A 55 12.31 12.02 0.04
C ARG A 55 11.72 13.37 0.44
N ALA A 56 12.24 14.48 -0.08
CA ALA A 56 11.66 15.81 0.13
C ALA A 56 10.24 15.96 -0.45
N THR A 57 9.81 15.06 -1.35
CA THR A 57 8.45 15.05 -1.88
C THR A 57 7.44 14.33 -0.98
N VAL A 58 7.89 13.64 0.07
CA VAL A 58 7.02 13.00 1.06
C VAL A 58 6.30 14.08 1.87
N ALA A 59 4.99 13.90 2.08
CA ALA A 59 4.19 14.85 2.85
C ALA A 59 4.81 15.16 4.22
N SER A 60 4.94 16.44 4.54
CA SER A 60 5.52 16.89 5.81
C SER A 60 4.62 16.56 6.99
N SER A 61 5.19 16.52 8.20
CA SER A 61 4.46 16.26 9.44
C SER A 61 3.30 17.26 9.64
N GLU A 62 3.49 18.52 9.26
CA GLU A 62 2.47 19.57 9.33
C GLU A 62 1.30 19.25 8.40
N LYS A 63 1.59 18.89 7.14
CA LYS A 63 0.57 18.50 6.15
C LYS A 63 -0.20 17.26 6.60
N LEU A 64 0.50 16.27 7.17
CA LEU A 64 -0.11 15.03 7.64
C LEU A 64 -1.02 15.27 8.87
N ALA A 65 -0.70 16.24 9.72
CA ALA A 65 -1.50 16.59 10.90
C ALA A 65 -2.85 17.23 10.54
N GLU A 66 -2.99 17.80 9.35
CA GLU A 66 -4.25 18.37 8.84
C GLU A 66 -5.23 17.29 8.35
N LEU A 67 -4.76 16.05 8.15
CA LEU A 67 -5.56 14.97 7.60
C LEU A 67 -6.20 14.12 8.70
N HIS A 68 -7.29 13.43 8.37
CA HIS A 68 -7.80 12.36 9.23
C HIS A 68 -6.67 11.33 9.50
N PRO A 69 -6.46 10.83 10.73
CA PRO A 69 -5.32 9.97 11.05
C PRO A 69 -5.17 8.74 10.15
N ALA A 70 -6.29 8.11 9.76
CA ALA A 70 -6.27 7.00 8.81
C ALA A 70 -5.82 7.42 7.40
N HIS A 71 -6.16 8.63 6.97
CA HIS A 71 -5.71 9.18 5.69
C HIS A 71 -4.24 9.61 5.76
N ALA A 72 -3.80 10.22 6.86
CA ALA A 72 -2.41 10.60 7.08
C ALA A 72 -1.47 9.38 6.96
N LEU A 73 -1.83 8.26 7.59
CA LEU A 73 -1.05 7.02 7.50
C LEU A 73 -0.98 6.49 6.07
N TYR A 74 -2.10 6.53 5.33
CA TYR A 74 -2.15 6.13 3.93
C TYR A 74 -1.26 7.02 3.06
N VAL A 75 -1.37 8.35 3.19
CA VAL A 75 -0.58 9.31 2.41
C VAL A 75 0.91 9.13 2.69
N TYR A 76 1.30 9.05 3.97
CA TYR A 76 2.70 8.84 4.34
C TYR A 76 3.27 7.55 3.73
N ALA A 77 2.55 6.43 3.88
CA ALA A 77 3.01 5.16 3.35
C ALA A 77 3.05 5.15 1.82
N GLN A 78 2.04 5.70 1.15
CA GLN A 78 2.02 5.77 -0.31
C GLN A 78 3.17 6.63 -0.84
N ASN A 79 3.46 7.77 -0.20
CA ASN A 79 4.57 8.65 -0.60
C ASN A 79 5.93 7.97 -0.41
N GLU A 80 6.20 7.40 0.77
CA GLU A 80 7.44 6.66 1.03
C GLU A 80 7.60 5.47 0.07
N PHE A 81 6.51 4.74 -0.19
CA PHE A 81 6.52 3.66 -1.18
C PHE A 81 6.87 4.17 -2.58
N SER A 82 6.27 5.30 -2.99
CA SER A 82 6.52 5.90 -4.30
C SER A 82 8.00 6.27 -4.48
N VAL A 83 8.63 6.87 -3.46
CA VAL A 83 10.06 7.20 -3.48
C VAL A 83 10.92 5.95 -3.64
N ILE A 84 10.61 4.88 -2.90
CA ILE A 84 11.34 3.61 -3.01
C ILE A 84 11.15 2.99 -4.41
N ALA A 85 9.91 3.00 -4.92
CA ALA A 85 9.59 2.47 -6.23
C ALA A 85 10.36 3.21 -7.33
N GLU A 86 10.44 4.54 -7.27
CA GLU A 86 11.18 5.36 -8.23
C GLU A 86 12.68 4.99 -8.26
N HIS A 87 13.31 4.81 -7.09
CA HIS A 87 14.68 4.33 -7.01
C HIS A 87 14.89 2.91 -7.54
N LEU A 88 13.90 2.02 -7.40
CA LEU A 88 14.01 0.68 -7.95
C LEU A 88 13.80 0.66 -9.46
N LEU A 89 12.86 1.46 -9.98
CA LEU A 89 12.46 1.46 -11.39
C LEU A 89 13.59 1.91 -12.33
N VAL A 90 14.55 2.69 -11.85
CA VAL A 90 15.76 3.05 -12.62
C VAL A 90 16.76 1.89 -12.77
N LEU A 91 16.59 0.80 -12.01
CA LEU A 91 17.51 -0.34 -12.08
C LEU A 91 17.24 -1.20 -13.32
N PRO A 92 18.28 -1.75 -13.99
CA PRO A 92 18.11 -2.57 -15.19
C PRO A 92 17.17 -3.77 -15.02
N GLU A 93 17.12 -4.35 -13.83
CA GLU A 93 16.25 -5.47 -13.47
C GLU A 93 14.76 -5.08 -13.51
N MET A 94 14.43 -3.80 -13.29
CA MET A 94 13.08 -3.25 -13.25
C MET A 94 12.63 -2.65 -14.59
N ARG A 95 13.49 -2.66 -15.62
CA ARG A 95 13.22 -2.01 -16.92
C ARG A 95 11.87 -2.37 -17.52
N ARG A 96 11.44 -3.63 -17.42
CA ARG A 96 10.14 -4.07 -17.94
C ARG A 96 8.95 -3.41 -17.22
N PHE A 97 9.06 -3.16 -15.92
CA PHE A 97 8.07 -2.37 -15.20
C PHE A 97 8.13 -0.92 -15.63
N TYR A 98 9.33 -0.34 -15.69
CA TYR A 98 9.51 1.06 -16.10
C TYR A 98 8.87 1.33 -17.47
N ASP A 99 9.25 0.56 -18.49
CA ASP A 99 8.73 0.73 -19.85
C ASP A 99 7.19 0.60 -19.87
N PHE A 100 6.62 -0.38 -19.16
CA PHE A 100 5.17 -0.54 -19.08
C PHE A 100 4.47 0.61 -18.36
N ILE A 101 5.04 1.08 -17.24
CA ILE A 101 4.43 2.15 -16.43
C ILE A 101 4.43 3.46 -17.22
N VAL A 102 5.53 3.77 -17.92
CA VAL A 102 5.61 4.96 -18.79
C VAL A 102 4.56 4.89 -19.90
N ASP A 103 4.47 3.77 -20.62
CA ASP A 103 3.47 3.59 -21.67
C ASP A 103 2.03 3.71 -21.13
N ALA A 104 1.78 3.15 -19.94
CA ALA A 104 0.48 3.22 -19.28
C ALA A 104 0.17 4.63 -18.77
N GLU A 105 1.16 5.37 -18.29
CA GLU A 105 1.00 6.75 -17.84
C GLU A 105 0.62 7.66 -19.00
N ASP A 106 1.32 7.56 -20.13
CA ASP A 106 1.01 8.31 -21.35
C ASP A 106 -0.41 8.01 -21.87
N MET A 107 -0.85 6.75 -21.73
CA MET A 107 -2.18 6.32 -22.17
C MET A 107 -3.30 6.79 -21.23
N TYR A 108 -3.12 6.62 -19.92
CA TYR A 108 -4.20 6.80 -18.94
C TYR A 108 -4.17 8.15 -18.24
N LEU A 109 -3.05 8.87 -18.26
CA LEU A 109 -2.87 10.19 -17.67
C LEU A 109 -2.36 11.20 -18.71
N PRO A 110 -3.05 11.41 -19.85
CA PRO A 110 -2.59 12.36 -20.85
C PRO A 110 -2.48 13.76 -20.23
N GLY A 111 -1.33 14.41 -20.43
CA GLY A 111 -1.07 15.76 -19.95
C GLY A 111 -1.84 16.87 -20.69
N TYR A 112 -2.72 16.50 -21.63
CA TYR A 112 -3.50 17.41 -22.47
C TYR A 112 -4.96 16.93 -22.59
N PRO A 113 -5.90 17.82 -22.94
CA PRO A 113 -7.30 17.43 -23.10
C PRO A 113 -7.53 16.30 -24.13
N PRO A 114 -8.45 15.36 -23.88
CA PRO A 114 -9.31 15.26 -22.70
C PRO A 114 -8.50 14.82 -21.45
N MET A 115 -8.74 15.51 -20.34
CA MET A 115 -8.09 15.18 -19.06
C MET A 115 -8.47 13.77 -18.63
N SER A 116 -7.55 13.10 -17.96
CA SER A 116 -7.82 11.77 -17.40
C SER A 116 -8.97 11.79 -16.39
N PRO A 117 -9.90 10.81 -16.44
CA PRO A 117 -10.92 10.65 -15.42
C PRO A 117 -10.37 10.02 -14.12
N ILE A 118 -9.12 9.53 -14.11
CA ILE A 118 -8.46 9.00 -12.92
C ILE A 118 -7.36 9.95 -12.43
N THR A 119 -7.19 10.02 -11.11
CA THR A 119 -6.10 10.80 -10.52
C THR A 119 -4.78 10.06 -10.62
N GLY A 120 -3.66 10.80 -10.57
CA GLY A 120 -2.33 10.21 -10.48
C GLY A 120 -2.19 9.24 -9.30
N SER A 121 -2.78 9.55 -8.15
CA SER A 121 -2.76 8.67 -6.98
C SER A 121 -3.42 7.31 -7.21
N TYR A 122 -4.53 7.26 -7.97
CA TYR A 122 -5.17 6.00 -8.34
C TYR A 122 -4.35 5.24 -9.38
N PHE A 123 -3.79 5.94 -10.36
CA PHE A 123 -2.89 5.32 -11.34
C PHE A 123 -1.66 4.70 -10.65
N SER A 124 -0.95 5.44 -9.80
CA SER A 124 0.22 4.92 -9.08
C SER A 124 -0.15 3.76 -8.16
N SER A 125 -1.31 3.82 -7.49
CA SER A 125 -1.77 2.72 -6.65
C SER A 125 -2.05 1.45 -7.45
N TRP A 126 -2.57 1.57 -8.67
CA TRP A 126 -2.76 0.43 -9.55
C TRP A 126 -1.43 -0.09 -10.10
N SER A 127 -0.62 0.80 -10.69
CA SER A 127 0.60 0.43 -11.40
C SER A 127 1.65 -0.22 -10.49
N LEU A 128 1.73 0.20 -9.24
CA LEU A 128 2.72 -0.30 -8.28
C LEU A 128 2.31 -1.61 -7.59
N PHE A 129 1.02 -1.80 -7.29
CA PHE A 129 0.56 -2.92 -6.45
C PHE A 129 -0.23 -3.98 -7.21
N ASP A 130 -0.84 -3.66 -8.35
CA ASP A 130 -1.80 -4.52 -9.04
C ASP A 130 -1.33 -5.02 -10.42
N VAL A 131 -0.21 -4.53 -10.95
CA VAL A 131 0.33 -4.93 -12.26
C VAL A 131 1.35 -6.06 -12.08
N PRO A 132 0.98 -7.34 -12.32
CA PRO A 132 1.92 -8.45 -12.26
C PRO A 132 2.76 -8.54 -13.54
N MET A 133 4.04 -8.85 -13.36
CA MET A 133 5.00 -9.06 -14.44
C MET A 133 5.84 -10.32 -14.19
N GLY A 134 6.36 -10.87 -15.29
CA GLY A 134 7.22 -12.05 -15.25
C GLY A 134 6.46 -13.34 -14.95
N TRP A 135 7.21 -14.44 -14.81
CA TRP A 135 6.64 -15.77 -14.62
C TRP A 135 6.15 -16.02 -13.18
N ALA A 136 6.65 -15.22 -12.23
CA ALA A 136 6.29 -15.29 -10.82
C ALA A 136 5.15 -14.33 -10.44
N ASN A 137 4.56 -13.61 -11.42
CA ASN A 137 3.53 -12.59 -11.20
C ASN A 137 3.92 -11.56 -10.14
N GLU A 138 5.16 -11.08 -10.20
CA GLU A 138 5.67 -10.06 -9.28
C GLU A 138 5.05 -8.71 -9.62
N THR A 139 4.72 -7.93 -8.61
CA THR A 139 4.39 -6.49 -8.71
C THR A 139 5.54 -5.68 -8.10
N VAL A 140 5.56 -4.36 -8.34
CA VAL A 140 6.55 -3.48 -7.67
C VAL A 140 6.42 -3.60 -6.14
N GLY A 141 5.20 -3.68 -5.61
CA GLY A 141 4.95 -3.90 -4.19
C GLY A 141 5.47 -5.23 -3.66
N THR A 142 5.33 -6.35 -4.37
CA THR A 142 5.95 -7.61 -3.94
C THR A 142 7.47 -7.56 -3.95
N ILE A 143 8.06 -6.85 -4.92
CA ILE A 143 9.51 -6.70 -5.03
C ILE A 143 10.04 -5.83 -3.89
N VAL A 144 9.40 -4.69 -3.61
CA VAL A 144 9.71 -3.84 -2.45
C VAL A 144 9.58 -4.61 -1.14
N GLY A 145 8.53 -5.42 -0.98
CA GLY A 145 8.37 -6.28 0.19
C GLY A 145 9.54 -7.27 0.37
N ALA A 146 10.05 -7.84 -0.73
CA ALA A 146 11.16 -8.78 -0.69
C ALA A 146 12.52 -8.11 -0.40
N VAL A 147 12.78 -6.93 -0.96
CA VAL A 147 14.08 -6.24 -0.78
C VAL A 147 14.10 -5.26 0.40
N GLY A 148 12.92 -4.89 0.92
CA GLY A 148 12.71 -3.90 1.97
C GLY A 148 13.54 -4.11 3.24
N PRO A 149 13.67 -5.34 3.78
CA PRO A 149 14.54 -5.60 4.92
C PRO A 149 16.02 -5.23 4.65
N THR A 150 16.48 -5.41 3.41
CA THR A 150 17.85 -5.04 3.00
C THR A 150 18.02 -3.54 2.84
N LEU A 151 16.95 -2.83 2.45
CA LEU A 151 16.91 -1.36 2.37
C LEU A 151 16.80 -0.70 3.76
N GLY A 152 16.59 -1.46 4.83
CA GLY A 152 16.38 -0.91 6.18
C GLY A 152 15.02 -0.27 6.38
N ILE A 153 14.00 -0.67 5.60
CA ILE A 153 12.63 -0.17 5.78
C ILE A 153 12.15 -0.57 7.19
N HIS A 154 11.61 0.41 7.92
CA HIS A 154 11.12 0.20 9.27
C HIS A 154 10.01 -0.86 9.30
N PRO A 155 9.99 -1.83 10.25
CA PRO A 155 9.04 -2.93 10.25
C PRO A 155 7.56 -2.51 10.21
N GLU A 156 7.20 -1.43 10.89
CA GLU A 156 5.82 -0.91 10.85
C GLU A 156 5.45 -0.32 9.49
N LEU A 157 6.40 0.30 8.77
CA LEU A 157 6.17 0.79 7.42
C LEU A 157 6.06 -0.38 6.44
N SER A 158 6.93 -1.39 6.59
CA SER A 158 6.85 -2.65 5.83
C SER A 158 5.49 -3.34 6.02
N ARG A 159 4.98 -3.38 7.25
CA ARG A 159 3.64 -3.90 7.55
C ARG A 159 2.55 -3.14 6.80
N ILE A 160 2.66 -1.81 6.72
CA ILE A 160 1.68 -1.02 5.95
C ILE A 160 1.78 -1.33 4.46
N PHE A 161 2.99 -1.47 3.91
CA PHE A 161 3.21 -1.87 2.52
C PHE A 161 2.63 -3.26 2.22
N GLU A 162 2.78 -4.21 3.14
CA GLU A 162 2.15 -5.53 3.00
C GLU A 162 0.63 -5.43 2.92
N ILE A 163 0.00 -4.56 3.72
CA ILE A 163 -1.45 -4.40 3.65
C ILE A 163 -1.86 -3.68 2.34
N LEU A 164 -1.09 -2.68 1.88
CA LEU A 164 -1.31 -2.06 0.57
C LEU A 164 -1.19 -3.11 -0.55
N GLN A 165 -0.16 -3.95 -0.54
CA GLN A 165 0.04 -5.02 -1.52
C GLN A 165 -1.03 -6.12 -1.45
N ALA A 166 -1.57 -6.41 -0.27
CA ALA A 166 -2.64 -7.39 -0.08
C ALA A 166 -4.04 -6.84 -0.44
N SER A 167 -4.16 -5.52 -0.53
CA SER A 167 -5.36 -4.86 -1.05
C SER A 167 -5.31 -4.79 -2.58
N ARG A 168 -6.39 -4.31 -3.20
CA ARG A 168 -6.43 -4.07 -4.65
C ARG A 168 -7.25 -2.84 -4.97
N MET A 169 -6.99 -2.22 -6.12
CA MET A 169 -7.96 -1.33 -6.73
C MET A 169 -9.22 -2.13 -7.12
N GLY A 170 -10.38 -1.51 -6.95
CA GLY A 170 -11.66 -2.10 -7.31
C GLY A 170 -12.70 -1.04 -7.62
N ILE A 171 -13.79 -1.48 -8.26
CA ILE A 171 -14.98 -0.66 -8.47
C ILE A 171 -16.02 -1.09 -7.45
N TYR A 172 -16.48 -0.14 -6.66
CA TYR A 172 -17.42 -0.35 -5.58
C TYR A 172 -18.66 0.50 -5.79
N ARG A 173 -19.84 -0.05 -5.56
CA ARG A 173 -21.07 0.72 -5.50
C ARG A 173 -21.30 1.21 -4.07
N HIS A 174 -21.52 2.51 -3.91
CA HIS A 174 -21.92 3.12 -2.65
C HIS A 174 -23.39 2.76 -2.34
N GLU A 175 -23.66 2.13 -1.19
CA GLU A 175 -25.01 1.68 -0.81
C GLU A 175 -25.68 2.59 0.22
N GLY A 176 -24.99 3.64 0.68
CA GLY A 176 -25.49 4.60 1.66
C GLY A 176 -24.70 4.60 2.97
N PRO A 177 -25.09 5.47 3.92
CA PRO A 177 -24.52 5.49 5.26
C PRO A 177 -24.83 4.18 5.99
N ALA A 178 -23.94 3.78 6.90
CA ALA A 178 -24.15 2.64 7.77
C ALA A 178 -25.07 3.04 8.93
N ALA A 179 -26.30 2.49 8.94
CA ALA A 179 -27.38 2.87 9.86
C ALA A 179 -27.09 2.73 11.37
N GLU A 180 -25.94 2.14 11.75
CA GLU A 180 -25.51 1.91 13.13
C GLU A 180 -24.36 2.84 13.56
N ASP A 181 -24.02 3.87 12.77
CA ASP A 181 -22.97 4.82 13.11
C ASP A 181 -23.57 6.12 13.66
N GLU A 182 -23.30 6.42 14.94
CA GLU A 182 -23.83 7.61 15.61
C GLU A 182 -23.29 8.91 15.00
N ASP A 183 -22.14 8.84 14.31
CA ASP A 183 -21.44 9.99 13.73
C ASP A 183 -21.55 10.08 12.18
N ASP A 184 -22.36 9.22 11.53
CA ASP A 184 -22.53 9.17 10.06
C ASP A 184 -21.21 9.07 9.24
N THR A 185 -20.13 8.59 9.86
CA THR A 185 -18.80 8.51 9.24
C THR A 185 -18.58 7.27 8.38
N LEU A 186 -19.37 6.23 8.63
CA LEU A 186 -19.26 4.93 7.97
C LEU A 186 -20.26 4.80 6.82
N ILE A 187 -19.76 4.23 5.73
CA ILE A 187 -20.48 3.96 4.48
C ILE A 187 -20.44 2.46 4.16
N HIS A 188 -21.44 2.02 3.41
CA HIS A 188 -21.47 0.70 2.80
C HIS A 188 -20.99 0.76 1.36
N LEU A 189 -19.96 -0.03 1.06
CA LEU A 189 -19.48 -0.25 -0.30
C LEU A 189 -19.73 -1.71 -0.68
N ARG A 190 -20.22 -1.95 -1.90
CA ARG A 190 -20.29 -3.30 -2.47
C ARG A 190 -19.39 -3.40 -3.68
N ASP A 191 -18.45 -4.33 -3.65
CA ASP A 191 -17.65 -4.63 -4.82
C ASP A 191 -18.54 -5.19 -5.94
N ILE A 192 -18.49 -4.56 -7.11
CA ILE A 192 -19.37 -4.94 -8.22
C ILE A 192 -18.97 -6.26 -8.87
N ILE A 193 -17.72 -6.70 -8.71
CA ILE A 193 -17.22 -7.95 -9.29
C ILE A 193 -17.50 -9.12 -8.37
N THR A 194 -17.17 -9.00 -7.08
CA THR A 194 -17.32 -10.11 -6.12
C THR A 194 -18.66 -10.09 -5.38
N GLY A 195 -19.42 -9.00 -5.44
CA GLY A 195 -20.65 -8.80 -4.68
C GLY A 195 -20.43 -8.62 -3.16
N GLN A 196 -19.18 -8.65 -2.68
CA GLN A 196 -18.85 -8.58 -1.27
C GLN A 196 -19.19 -7.18 -0.70
N PRO A 197 -19.91 -7.12 0.42
CA PRO A 197 -20.16 -5.88 1.14
C PRO A 197 -18.98 -5.53 2.06
N TYR A 198 -18.68 -4.24 2.15
CA TYR A 198 -17.69 -3.66 3.04
C TYR A 198 -18.33 -2.51 3.82
N ARG A 199 -18.09 -2.50 5.13
CA ARG A 199 -18.37 -1.34 5.99
C ARG A 199 -17.05 -0.59 6.18
N THR A 200 -17.01 0.68 5.79
CA THR A 200 -15.77 1.45 5.75
C THR A 200 -16.01 2.94 5.98
N MET A 201 -14.96 3.73 6.10
CA MET A 201 -15.00 5.19 6.14
C MET A 201 -14.29 5.75 4.90
N SER A 202 -14.64 6.96 4.48
CA SER A 202 -13.91 7.72 3.47
C SER A 202 -13.08 8.80 4.16
N PRO A 203 -11.82 8.53 4.55
CA PRO A 203 -11.07 9.45 5.40
C PRO A 203 -10.55 10.68 4.63
N ALA A 204 -10.75 10.70 3.30
CA ALA A 204 -10.53 11.87 2.44
C ALA A 204 -11.73 12.85 2.43
N GLY A 205 -12.83 12.52 3.12
CA GLY A 205 -14.00 13.39 3.23
C GLY A 205 -14.99 13.31 2.07
N HIS A 206 -14.77 12.42 1.09
CA HIS A 206 -15.75 12.18 0.02
C HIS A 206 -16.91 11.33 0.56
N ALA A 207 -18.08 11.93 0.74
CA ALA A 207 -19.27 11.24 1.24
C ALA A 207 -19.96 10.39 0.14
N GLY A 208 -19.93 10.85 -1.12
CA GLY A 208 -20.63 10.26 -2.26
C GLY A 208 -22.15 10.16 -2.10
N ARG A 209 -22.79 9.44 -3.02
CA ARG A 209 -24.25 9.22 -3.05
C ARG A 209 -24.59 7.73 -3.21
N PRO A 210 -25.70 7.25 -2.62
CA PRO A 210 -26.20 5.90 -2.92
C PRO A 210 -26.33 5.66 -4.43
N GLY A 211 -25.80 4.53 -4.90
CA GLY A 211 -25.73 4.15 -6.32
C GLY A 211 -24.47 4.63 -7.05
N GLU A 212 -23.69 5.55 -6.48
CA GLU A 212 -22.44 6.04 -7.08
C GLU A 212 -21.40 4.91 -7.17
N LEU A 213 -20.62 4.91 -8.26
CA LEU A 213 -19.51 3.96 -8.46
C LEU A 213 -18.19 4.62 -8.07
N TRP A 214 -17.43 3.96 -7.21
CA TRP A 214 -16.15 4.41 -6.72
C TRP A 214 -15.04 3.50 -7.24
N TYR A 215 -14.07 4.08 -7.94
CA TYR A 215 -12.81 3.41 -8.21
C TYR A 215 -11.83 3.74 -7.07
N THR A 216 -11.59 2.77 -6.18
CA THR A 216 -10.80 3.00 -4.97
C THR A 216 -10.07 1.74 -4.51
N ARG A 217 -9.08 1.89 -3.63
CA ARG A 217 -8.40 0.81 -2.94
C ARG A 217 -9.00 0.63 -1.55
N TYR A 218 -9.73 -0.45 -1.34
CA TYR A 218 -10.23 -0.78 -0.02
C TYR A 218 -9.09 -1.29 0.87
N TRP A 219 -8.73 -0.49 1.88
CA TRP A 219 -7.72 -0.87 2.85
C TRP A 219 -8.35 -1.56 4.05
N ARG A 220 -8.22 -2.88 4.13
CA ARG A 220 -8.62 -3.64 5.32
C ARG A 220 -7.51 -3.62 6.36
N THR A 221 -7.61 -2.73 7.33
CA THR A 221 -6.86 -2.95 8.57
C THR A 221 -7.52 -4.15 9.27
N LYS A 222 -6.75 -5.22 9.52
CA LYS A 222 -7.14 -6.11 10.62
C LYS A 222 -7.20 -5.20 11.85
N PRO A 223 -8.20 -5.31 12.74
CA PRO A 223 -8.16 -4.62 14.03
C PRO A 223 -7.05 -5.26 14.88
N SER A 224 -5.79 -5.01 14.54
CA SER A 224 -4.70 -5.10 15.48
C SER A 224 -4.79 -3.85 16.32
N ARG A 225 -4.98 -4.03 17.63
CA ARG A 225 -4.96 -2.99 18.67
C ARG A 225 -4.02 -1.86 18.28
N LEU A 226 -4.55 -0.81 17.66
CA LEU A 226 -3.94 0.50 17.70
C LEU A 226 -4.16 0.94 19.14
N THR A 227 -3.27 0.49 20.04
CA THR A 227 -3.19 1.07 21.37
C THR A 227 -2.97 2.56 21.14
N PRO A 228 -3.86 3.45 21.60
CA PRO A 228 -3.56 4.87 21.57
C PRO A 228 -2.26 5.03 22.37
N ALA A 229 -1.27 5.70 21.78
CA ALA A 229 -0.09 6.12 22.52
C ALA A 229 -0.59 6.88 23.76
N LYS A 230 -0.33 6.33 24.94
CA LYS A 230 -0.61 7.00 26.22
C LYS A 230 0.36 8.18 26.32
N GLY A 231 -0.05 9.35 25.82
CA GLY A 231 0.45 10.66 26.20
C GLY A 231 -0.16 11.12 27.53
N PRO A 232 0.49 12.03 28.27
CA PRO A 232 0.44 12.04 29.72
C PRO A 232 -0.92 12.47 30.28
N MET A 233 -1.35 11.68 31.25
CA MET A 233 -2.47 11.88 32.16
C MET A 233 -2.34 13.23 32.86
N LEU A 234 -3.10 14.23 32.37
CA LEU A 234 -3.26 15.53 33.03
C LEU A 234 -4.66 15.63 33.62
N ALA A 235 -4.65 16.01 34.90
CA ALA A 235 -5.77 16.42 35.76
C ALA A 235 -6.74 15.34 36.26
N ARG A 236 -6.37 14.75 37.41
CA ARG A 236 -7.35 14.47 38.47
C ARG A 236 -8.06 15.79 38.84
N ARG A 237 -9.39 15.83 38.81
CA ARG A 237 -10.18 16.71 39.68
C ARG A 237 -10.98 15.84 40.66
N PRO A 238 -11.06 16.22 41.95
CA PRO A 238 -11.75 15.44 42.95
C PRO A 238 -13.27 15.63 42.91
N SER A 239 -13.95 14.64 43.47
CA SER A 239 -15.39 14.49 43.66
C SER A 239 -16.15 15.78 43.96
N GLN A 240 -17.24 16.02 43.22
CA GLN A 240 -18.38 16.77 43.74
C GLN A 240 -19.67 15.98 43.51
N ALA A 241 -20.49 16.03 44.56
CA ALA A 241 -21.69 15.27 44.78
C ALA A 241 -22.78 15.52 43.73
N ARG A 242 -23.64 14.51 43.53
CA ARG A 242 -24.86 14.59 42.73
C ARG A 242 -25.87 15.55 43.37
N PRO A 243 -26.54 16.44 42.62
CA PRO A 243 -27.78 17.05 43.06
C PRO A 243 -28.96 16.13 42.71
N SER A 244 -29.80 15.88 43.71
CA SER A 244 -31.00 15.04 43.66
C SER A 244 -32.24 15.87 43.27
N TRP A 245 -32.37 16.32 42.02
CA TRP A 245 -33.63 16.89 41.52
C TRP A 245 -33.76 16.66 40.02
N CYS A 246 -34.40 15.55 39.65
CA CYS A 246 -35.11 15.32 38.38
C CYS A 246 -35.83 13.96 38.51
N GLN A 247 -36.93 13.94 39.26
CA GLN A 247 -37.95 12.89 39.08
C GLN A 247 -38.96 13.39 38.04
N PRO A 248 -39.35 12.58 37.06
CA PRO A 248 -40.46 12.92 36.17
C PRO A 248 -41.79 12.63 36.87
N THR A 249 -42.66 13.63 36.94
CA THR A 249 -44.06 13.48 37.34
C THR A 249 -44.86 12.84 36.18
N LEU A 250 -45.48 11.70 36.46
CA LEU A 250 -46.52 11.09 35.60
C LEU A 250 -47.88 11.76 35.87
N PRO A 251 -48.77 11.89 34.87
CA PRO A 251 -50.10 12.44 35.08
C PRO A 251 -51.10 11.33 35.42
N SER A 252 -52.02 11.59 36.35
CA SER A 252 -53.22 10.76 36.54
C SER A 252 -54.34 11.55 37.24
N THR A 253 -55.30 11.98 36.43
CA THR A 253 -56.77 11.96 36.66
C THR A 253 -57.26 11.48 38.03
N ARG A 254 -57.88 12.36 38.81
CA ARG A 254 -59.33 12.57 39.03
C ARG A 254 -59.54 13.54 40.18
#